data_AF-A0A838TIK6-F1
#
_entry.id   AF-A0A838TIK6-F1
#
_cell.length_a   1.000
_cell.length_b   1.000
_cell.length_c   1.000
_cell.angle_alpha   90.00
_cell.angle_beta   90.00
_cell.angle_gamma   90.00
#
_symmetry.space_group_name_H-M   'P 1'
#
loop_
_entity.id
_entity.type
_entity.pdbx_description
1 polymer ?
#
loop_
_entity_poly.entity_id
_entity_poly.type
_entity_poly.pdbx_seq_one_letter_code
_entity_poly.pdbx_strand_id
1 'polypeptide(L)'
;VTREEVFREPREFCERKSIKCKPLLQRKLFYLFTCEYCFSHYVTLFFLIITRYHLLYNDWRGYIVSFFALVWIANIYMSLFGLIRVGMKREKIEAKIKEVELQECEEDKK
;
A
#
# COMPACT_ATOMS: atom_id res chain seq x y z
N VAL A 1 -2.02 24.87 -8.97
CA VAL A 1 -1.51 23.59 -9.53
C VAL A 1 -1.02 22.76 -8.37
N THR A 2 -1.91 21.92 -7.85
CA THR A 2 -1.75 21.18 -6.60
C THR A 2 -0.95 19.89 -6.86
N ARG A 3 -0.03 19.53 -5.95
CA ARG A 3 0.82 18.33 -6.07
C ARG A 3 0.02 17.03 -6.27
N GLU A 4 -1.27 17.01 -5.93
CA GLU A 4 -2.16 15.86 -6.10
C GLU A 4 -2.58 15.58 -7.55
N GLU A 5 -2.66 16.57 -8.44
CA GLU A 5 -3.00 16.32 -9.85
C GLU A 5 -1.87 15.60 -10.60
N VAL A 6 -0.61 15.93 -10.31
CA VAL A 6 0.56 15.37 -11.02
C VAL A 6 0.74 13.87 -10.75
N PHE A 7 0.29 13.36 -9.61
CA PHE A 7 0.35 11.92 -9.29
C PHE A 7 -0.86 11.13 -9.78
N ARG A 8 -1.94 11.81 -10.17
CA ARG A 8 -3.17 11.17 -10.66
C ARG A 8 -3.05 10.73 -12.12
N GLU A 9 -2.48 11.57 -12.97
CA GLU A 9 -2.22 11.27 -14.38
C GLU A 9 -1.38 10.01 -14.63
N PRO A 10 -0.21 9.80 -13.99
CA PRO A 10 0.57 8.59 -14.19
C PRO A 10 -0.16 7.35 -13.66
N ARG A 11 -0.93 7.49 -12.57
CA ARG A 11 -1.70 6.39 -11.99
C ARG A 11 -2.83 5.93 -12.93
N GLU A 12 -3.61 6.87 -13.46
CA GLU A 12 -4.66 6.58 -14.45
C GLU A 12 -4.07 6.11 -15.80
N PHE A 13 -2.92 6.63 -16.21
CA PHE A 13 -2.22 6.18 -17.43
C PHE A 13 -1.75 4.73 -17.30
N CYS A 14 -1.17 4.36 -16.14
CA CYS A 14 -0.75 3.00 -15.85
C CYS A 14 -1.95 2.04 -15.75
N GLU A 15 -3.07 2.47 -15.20
CA GLU A 15 -4.30 1.68 -15.07
C GLU A 15 -4.98 1.44 -16.44
N ARG A 16 -5.08 2.46 -17.29
CA ARG A 16 -5.58 2.30 -18.67
C ARG A 16 -4.70 1.39 -19.52
N LYS A 17 -3.38 1.43 -19.31
CA LYS A 17 -2.41 0.64 -20.07
C LYS A 17 -2.32 -0.81 -19.57
N SER A 18 -2.54 -1.05 -18.28
CA SER A 18 -2.63 -2.42 -17.72
C SER A 18 -3.83 -3.19 -18.29
N ILE A 19 -4.96 -2.51 -18.55
CA ILE A 19 -6.16 -3.14 -19.13
C ILE A 19 -6.01 -3.37 -20.65
N LYS A 20 -5.34 -2.48 -21.39
CA LYS A 20 -5.28 -2.54 -22.88
C LYS A 20 -4.06 -3.28 -23.49
N CYS A 21 -3.00 -3.56 -22.76
CA CYS A 21 -1.78 -4.15 -23.35
C CYS A 21 -1.87 -5.67 -23.61
N LYS A 22 -1.47 -6.11 -24.81
CA LYS A 22 -1.48 -7.50 -25.28
C LYS A 22 -0.37 -8.41 -24.69
N PRO A 23 0.87 -7.94 -24.37
CA PRO A 23 1.88 -8.81 -23.78
C PRO A 23 1.80 -8.87 -22.25
N LEU A 24 1.74 -10.08 -21.69
CA LEU A 24 1.68 -10.35 -20.25
C LEU A 24 2.84 -9.73 -19.46
N LEU A 25 4.02 -9.62 -20.06
CA LEU A 25 5.22 -9.02 -19.45
C LEU A 25 5.08 -7.50 -19.24
N GLN A 26 4.55 -6.77 -20.23
CA GLN A 26 4.30 -5.32 -20.09
C GLN A 26 3.20 -5.04 -19.06
N ARG A 27 2.17 -5.89 -18.99
CA ARG A 27 1.16 -5.80 -17.93
C ARG A 27 1.78 -5.98 -16.53
N LYS A 28 2.67 -6.96 -16.34
CA LYS A 28 3.32 -7.26 -15.05
C LYS A 28 4.26 -6.14 -14.57
N LEU A 29 4.98 -5.50 -15.51
CA LEU A 29 5.85 -4.35 -15.23
C LEU A 29 5.07 -3.07 -14.91
N PHE A 30 3.93 -2.83 -15.56
CA PHE A 30 3.08 -1.70 -15.20
C PHE A 30 2.33 -1.93 -13.88
N TYR A 31 1.90 -3.18 -13.60
CA TYR A 31 1.31 -3.56 -12.32
C TYR A 31 2.29 -3.40 -11.14
N LEU A 32 3.60 -3.50 -11.38
CA LEU A 32 4.63 -3.22 -10.40
C LEU A 32 4.51 -1.81 -9.79
N PHE A 33 4.15 -0.82 -10.61
CA PHE A 33 4.09 0.59 -10.19
C PHE A 33 2.70 1.01 -9.72
N THR A 34 1.66 0.23 -10.00
CA THR A 34 0.29 0.49 -9.52
C THR A 34 -0.13 -0.36 -8.33
N CYS A 35 0.56 -1.46 -8.04
CA CYS A 35 0.27 -2.32 -6.89
C CYS A 35 1.42 -2.29 -5.88
N GLU A 36 1.17 -1.67 -4.72
CA GLU A 36 2.12 -1.59 -3.59
C GLU A 36 2.62 -2.97 -3.16
N TYR A 37 1.75 -3.99 -3.25
CA TYR A 37 2.10 -5.38 -2.94
C TYR A 37 3.05 -5.99 -3.97
N CYS A 38 2.87 -5.71 -5.26
CA CYS A 38 3.79 -6.20 -6.27
C CYS A 38 5.14 -5.49 -6.16
N PHE A 39 5.16 -4.18 -5.91
CA PHE A 39 6.39 -3.43 -5.72
C PHE A 39 7.27 -4.00 -4.59
N SER A 40 6.67 -4.34 -3.46
CA SER A 40 7.40 -4.88 -2.31
C SER A 40 8.16 -6.17 -2.62
N HIS A 41 7.64 -7.04 -3.50
CA HIS A 41 8.32 -8.28 -3.90
C HIS A 41 9.59 -7.98 -4.67
N TYR A 42 9.55 -7.05 -5.62
CA TYR A 42 10.72 -6.74 -6.45
C TYR A 42 11.77 -5.97 -5.67
N VAL A 43 11.36 -5.07 -4.78
CA VAL A 43 12.27 -4.40 -3.84
C VAL A 43 12.94 -5.43 -2.94
N THR A 44 12.18 -6.37 -2.38
CA THR A 44 12.71 -7.45 -1.53
C THR A 44 13.70 -8.32 -2.31
N LEU A 45 13.37 -8.72 -3.54
CA LEU A 45 14.26 -9.51 -4.39
C LEU A 45 15.54 -8.74 -4.74
N PHE A 46 15.42 -7.47 -5.09
CA PHE A 46 16.55 -6.58 -5.39
C PHE A 46 17.50 -6.46 -4.20
N PHE A 47 16.98 -6.19 -3.01
CA PHE A 47 17.79 -6.11 -1.80
C PHE A 47 18.38 -7.45 -1.39
N LEU A 48 17.67 -8.57 -1.57
CA LEU A 48 18.21 -9.90 -1.31
C LEU A 48 19.43 -10.21 -2.18
N ILE A 49 19.35 -9.89 -3.47
CA ILE A 49 20.46 -10.12 -4.42
C ILE A 49 21.66 -9.23 -4.07
N ILE A 50 21.43 -7.97 -3.72
CA ILE A 50 22.51 -7.01 -3.37
C ILE A 50 23.18 -7.37 -2.05
N THR A 51 22.40 -7.61 -1.01
CA THR A 51 22.91 -7.86 0.35
C THR A 51 23.39 -9.30 0.53
N ARG A 52 23.09 -10.19 -0.43
CA ARG A 52 23.29 -11.65 -0.33
C ARG A 52 22.79 -12.20 1.01
N TYR A 53 21.68 -11.64 1.49
CA TYR A 53 21.13 -12.02 2.78
C TYR A 53 20.61 -13.45 2.75
N HIS A 54 20.98 -14.24 3.77
CA HIS A 54 20.54 -15.63 3.93
C HIS A 54 19.85 -15.75 5.28
N LEU A 55 18.59 -16.15 5.25
CA LEU A 55 17.82 -16.43 6.46
C LEU A 55 17.81 -17.93 6.72
N LEU A 56 18.15 -18.31 7.95
CA LEU A 56 18.12 -19.67 8.51
C LEU A 56 19.12 -20.68 7.93
N TYR A 57 19.35 -20.66 6.61
CA TYR A 57 20.27 -21.57 5.92
C TYR A 57 21.30 -20.77 5.13
N ASN A 58 22.57 -21.18 5.20
CA ASN A 58 23.67 -20.54 4.46
C ASN A 58 23.72 -20.93 2.97
N ASP A 59 22.77 -21.73 2.49
CA ASP A 59 22.66 -22.19 1.11
C ASP A 59 21.66 -21.37 0.30
N TRP A 60 21.52 -21.71 -1.00
CA TRP A 60 20.50 -21.14 -1.91
C TRP A 60 19.06 -21.18 -1.36
N ARG A 61 18.76 -22.16 -0.47
CA ARG A 61 17.48 -22.28 0.23
C ARG A 61 17.20 -21.08 1.14
N GLY A 62 18.24 -20.50 1.72
CA GLY A 62 18.15 -19.30 2.55
C GLY A 62 17.58 -18.10 1.79
N TYR A 63 17.89 -17.95 0.50
CA TYR A 63 17.29 -16.89 -0.32
C TYR A 63 15.78 -17.07 -0.51
N ILE A 64 15.32 -18.30 -0.72
CA ILE A 64 13.89 -18.60 -0.88
C ILE A 64 13.14 -18.28 0.41
N VAL A 65 13.66 -18.76 1.54
CA VAL A 65 13.05 -18.52 2.86
C VAL A 65 13.03 -17.03 3.18
N SER A 66 14.13 -16.31 2.92
CA SER A 66 14.21 -14.87 3.13
C SER A 66 13.20 -14.10 2.30
N PHE A 67 13.05 -14.46 1.02
CA PHE A 67 12.13 -13.79 0.11
C PHE A 67 10.69 -13.89 0.59
N PHE A 68 10.22 -15.10 0.92
CA PHE A 68 8.87 -15.31 1.41
C PHE A 68 8.65 -14.68 2.79
N ALA A 69 9.64 -14.76 3.69
CA ALA A 69 9.52 -14.17 5.03
C ALA A 69 9.42 -12.63 4.98
N LEU A 70 10.26 -11.97 4.19
CA LEU A 70 10.26 -10.52 4.06
C LEU A 70 8.97 -9.99 3.43
N VAL A 71 8.48 -10.65 2.39
CA VAL A 71 7.18 -10.33 1.77
C VAL A 71 6.03 -10.52 2.77
N TRP A 72 6.04 -11.61 3.53
CA TRP A 72 5.00 -11.89 4.52
C TRP A 72 4.96 -10.83 5.62
N ILE A 73 6.13 -10.46 6.16
CA ILE A 73 6.26 -9.38 7.15
C ILE A 73 5.75 -8.06 6.57
N ALA A 74 6.16 -7.70 5.35
CA ALA A 74 5.69 -6.49 4.69
C ALA A 74 4.16 -6.47 4.51
N ASN A 75 3.55 -7.60 4.17
CA ASN A 75 2.10 -7.72 4.02
C ASN A 75 1.36 -7.53 5.36
N ILE A 76 1.92 -8.06 6.45
CA ILE A 76 1.39 -7.84 7.80
C ILE A 76 1.44 -6.35 8.16
N TYR A 77 2.57 -5.68 7.92
CA TYR A 77 2.71 -4.25 8.19
C TYR A 77 1.70 -3.40 7.41
N MET A 78 1.52 -3.67 6.12
CA MET A 78 0.56 -2.95 5.30
C MET A 78 -0.88 -3.14 5.78
N SER A 79 -1.23 -4.39 6.11
CA SER A 79 -2.58 -4.72 6.63
C SER A 79 -2.84 -4.05 7.98
N LEU A 80 -1.85 -4.07 8.87
CA LEU A 80 -1.93 -3.41 10.18
C LEU A 80 -2.08 -1.89 10.05
N PHE A 81 -1.27 -1.26 9.18
CA PHE A 81 -1.36 0.18 8.92
C PHE A 81 -2.73 0.56 8.32
N GLY A 82 -3.28 -0.29 7.44
CA GLY A 82 -4.63 -0.15 6.91
C GLY A 82 -5.69 -0.15 8.01
N LEU A 83 -5.63 -1.12 8.93
CA LEU A 83 -6.55 -1.20 10.07
C LEU A 83 -6.47 0.03 10.97
N ILE A 84 -5.25 0.45 11.34
CA ILE A 84 -5.02 1.64 12.16
C ILE A 84 -5.60 2.89 11.49
N ARG A 85 -5.37 3.05 10.19
CA ARG A 85 -5.85 4.21 9.44
C ARG A 85 -7.38 4.26 9.36
N VAL A 86 -8.04 3.10 9.23
CA VAL A 86 -9.52 3.01 9.27
C VAL A 86 -10.03 3.37 10.66
N GLY A 87 -9.38 2.87 11.72
CA GLY A 87 -9.68 3.23 13.10
C GLY A 87 -9.65 4.75 13.34
N MET A 88 -8.54 5.40 12.99
CA MET A 88 -8.42 6.86 13.14
C MET A 88 -9.43 7.66 12.32
N LYS A 89 -9.83 7.16 11.14
CA LYS A 89 -10.90 7.81 10.36
C LYS A 89 -12.26 7.69 11.04
N ARG A 90 -12.55 6.53 11.65
CA ARG A 90 -13.80 6.30 12.39
C ARG A 90 -13.91 7.24 13.58
N GLU A 91 -12.84 7.34 14.37
CA GLU A 91 -12.79 8.25 15.52
C GLU A 91 -12.99 9.72 15.12
N LYS A 92 -12.37 10.15 14.02
CA LYS A 92 -12.57 11.52 13.49
C LYS A 92 -14.01 11.78 13.04
N ILE A 93 -14.68 10.80 12.45
CA ILE A 93 -16.08 10.94 12.04
C ILE A 93 -16.99 11.00 13.27
N GLU A 94 -16.74 10.14 14.25
CA GLU A 94 -17.52 10.10 15.50
C GLU A 94 -17.37 11.40 16.31
N ALA A 95 -16.16 11.97 16.37
CA ALA A 95 -15.94 13.27 17.00
C ALA A 95 -16.72 14.40 16.30
N LYS A 96 -16.73 14.42 14.96
CA LYS A 96 -17.51 15.42 14.19
C LYS A 96 -19.01 15.28 14.41
N ILE A 97 -19.54 14.06 14.50
CA ILE A 97 -20.98 13.84 14.76
C ILE A 97 -21.34 14.42 16.12
N LYS A 98 -20.54 14.13 17.16
CA LYS A 98 -20.76 14.67 18.51
C LYS A 98 -20.67 16.20 18.55
N GLU A 99 -19.76 16.81 17.78
CA GLU A 99 -19.67 18.28 17.67
C GLU A 99 -20.94 18.89 17.05
N VAL A 100 -21.49 18.25 16.00
CA VAL A 100 -22.73 18.72 15.35
C VAL A 100 -23.94 18.55 16.27
N GLU A 101 -24.08 17.39 16.92
CA GLU A 101 -25.16 17.15 17.91
C GLU A 101 -25.11 18.15 19.08
N LEU A 102 -23.90 18.52 19.52
CA LEU A 102 -23.71 19.52 20.57
C LEU A 102 -24.17 20.91 20.12
N GLN A 103 -23.87 21.30 18.87
CA GLN A 103 -24.28 22.58 18.28
C GLN A 103 -25.82 22.65 18.12
N GLU A 104 -26.45 21.60 17.61
CA GLU A 104 -27.92 21.55 17.49
C GLU A 104 -28.61 21.66 18.86
N CYS A 105 -28.08 20.97 19.89
CA CYS A 105 -28.59 21.08 21.27
C CYS A 105 -28.37 22.47 21.91
N GLU A 106 -27.36 23.23 21.48
CA GLU A 106 -27.13 24.61 21.93
C GLU A 106 -28.04 25.60 21.21
N GLU A 107 -28.35 25.36 19.93
CA GLU A 107 -29.31 26.15 19.15
C GLU A 107 -30.75 25.95 19.64
N ASP A 108 -31.17 24.72 19.97
CA ASP A 108 -32.51 24.41 20.51
C ASP A 108 -32.76 25.00 21.92
N LYS A 109 -31.69 25.35 22.65
CA LYS A 109 -31.79 25.97 23.98
C LYS A 109 -31.91 27.50 23.93
N LYS A 110 -31.80 28.10 22.75
CA LYS A 110 -31.72 29.56 22.55
C LYS A 110 -33.02 30.15 22.04
#